data_AF-A0AAW9EAJ3-F1
#
_entry.id   AF-A0AAW9EAJ3-F1
#
_cell.length_a   1.000
_cell.length_b   1.000
_cell.length_c   1.000
_cell.angle_alpha   90.00
_cell.angle_beta   90.00
_cell.angle_gamma   90.00
#
_symmetry.space_group_name_H-M   'P 1'
#
loop_
_entity.id
_entity.type
_entity.pdbx_description
1 polymer ?
#
loop_
_entity_poly.entity_id
_entity_poly.type
_entity_poly.pdbx_seq_one_letter_code
_entity_poly.pdbx_strand_id
1 'polypeptide(L)' 'GFTRFIVAGGETSSIVAQTLGVEAFHIGPTISPGVPWVRDTRQPLSLALKSGNFGDIQFFARAQQEFRHD' A
#
# COMPACT_ATOMS: atom_id res chain seq x y z
N GLY A 1 -4.44 15.46 7.62
CA GLY A 1 -4.57 14.01 7.91
C GLY A 1 -3.65 13.22 7.02
N PHE A 2 -3.62 11.89 7.14
CA PHE A 2 -2.82 10.99 6.29
C PHE A 2 -3.72 10.30 5.26
N THR A 3 -3.22 10.20 4.03
CA THR A 3 -3.93 9.57 2.90
C THR A 3 -3.15 8.40 2.28
N ARG A 4 -1.95 8.13 2.78
CA ARG A 4 -1.05 7.10 2.24
C ARG A 4 -0.48 6.24 3.37
N PHE A 5 -0.59 4.93 3.23
CA PHE A 5 -0.15 3.95 4.21
C PHE A 5 0.73 2.90 3.54
N ILE A 6 1.94 2.71 4.04
CA ILE A 6 2.83 1.62 3.61
C ILE A 6 2.94 0.67 4.81
N VAL A 7 2.47 -0.56 4.65
CA VAL A 7 2.34 -1.54 5.73
C VAL A 7 3.11 -2.79 5.37
N ALA A 8 3.85 -3.34 6.33
CA ALA A 8 4.58 -4.59 6.18
C ALA A 8 4.09 -5.64 7.19
N GLY A 9 3.99 -6.88 6.73
CA GLY A 9 3.42 -8.00 7.47
C GLY A 9 2.03 -8.34 6.94
N GLY A 10 1.79 -9.63 6.64
CA GLY A 10 0.52 -10.07 6.02
C GLY A 10 -0.68 -9.82 6.92
N GLU A 11 -0.64 -10.31 8.16
CA GLU A 11 -1.71 -10.13 9.15
C GLU A 11 -1.90 -8.65 9.52
N THR A 12 -0.80 -7.92 9.72
CA THR A 12 -0.83 -6.48 10.00
C THR A 12 -1.49 -5.70 8.85
N SER A 13 -1.14 -6.01 7.61
CA SER A 13 -1.73 -5.38 6.42
C SER A 13 -3.22 -5.60 6.33
N SER A 14 -3.68 -6.83 6.61
CA SER A 14 -5.11 -7.16 6.62
C SER A 14 -5.87 -6.41 7.70
N ILE A 15 -5.31 -6.29 8.91
CA ILE A 15 -5.95 -5.53 10.00
C ILE A 15 -6.02 -4.05 9.65
N VAL A 16 -4.93 -3.46 9.15
CA VAL A 16 -4.90 -2.04 8.77
C VAL A 16 -5.91 -1.73 7.68
N ALA A 17 -6.00 -2.54 6.62
CA ALA A 17 -6.99 -2.34 5.55
C ALA A 17 -8.43 -2.41 6.07
N GLN A 18 -8.73 -3.38 6.95
CA GLN A 18 -10.04 -3.52 7.57
C GLN A 18 -10.39 -2.33 8.48
N THR A 19 -9.45 -1.90 9.34
CA THR A 19 -9.66 -0.75 10.24
C THR A 19 -9.84 0.56 9.48
N LEU A 20 -9.19 0.72 8.33
CA LEU A 20 -9.37 1.88 7.44
C LEU A 20 -10.67 1.80 6.61
N GLY A 21 -11.43 0.70 6.71
CA GLY A 21 -12.68 0.52 5.97
C GLY A 21 -12.48 0.32 4.47
N VAL A 22 -11.37 -0.29 4.06
CA VAL A 22 -11.07 -0.56 2.64
C VAL A 22 -11.78 -1.83 2.22
N GLU A 23 -12.83 -1.70 1.41
CA GLU A 23 -13.62 -2.83 0.91
C GLU A 23 -13.29 -3.18 -0.54
N ALA A 24 -12.92 -2.18 -1.34
CA ALA A 24 -12.55 -2.34 -2.74
C ALA A 24 -11.48 -1.30 -3.10
N PHE A 25 -10.60 -1.66 -4.03
CA PHE A 25 -9.52 -0.78 -4.47
C PHE A 25 -9.18 -0.98 -5.94
N HIS A 26 -8.65 0.07 -6.55
CA HIS A 26 -7.99 0.01 -7.84
C HIS A 26 -6.52 -0.39 -7.67
N ILE A 27 -6.02 -1.25 -8.54
CA ILE A 27 -4.60 -1.60 -8.60
C ILE A 27 -3.85 -0.52 -9.38
N GLY A 28 -2.81 0.03 -8.77
CA GLY A 28 -1.93 1.03 -9.34
C GLY A 28 -0.56 0.47 -9.76
N PRO A 29 0.45 1.35 -9.89
CA PRO A 29 1.82 0.99 -10.22
C PRO A 29 2.41 -0.01 -9.23
N THR A 30 3.26 -0.88 -9.75
CA THR A 30 3.96 -1.90 -8.97
C THR A 30 5.20 -1.31 -8.30
N ILE A 31 5.34 -1.47 -6.99
CA ILE A 31 6.52 -1.05 -6.23
C ILE A 31 7.58 -2.16 -6.25
N SER A 32 7.14 -3.40 -6.11
CA SER A 32 7.99 -4.59 -6.14
C SER A 32 7.17 -5.77 -6.65
N PRO A 33 7.81 -6.85 -7.13
CA PRO A 33 7.09 -8.06 -7.56
C PRO A 33 6.09 -8.51 -6.50
N GLY A 34 4.80 -8.54 -6.86
CA GLY A 34 3.70 -8.91 -5.97
C GLY A 34 3.22 -7.83 -4.98
N VAL A 35 3.75 -6.60 -5.04
CA VAL A 35 3.37 -5.51 -4.13
C VAL A 35 3.12 -4.22 -4.91
N PRO A 36 1.88 -4.00 -5.39
CA PRO A 36 1.48 -2.75 -6.01
C PRO A 36 1.00 -1.72 -5.00
N TRP A 37 0.94 -0.47 -5.43
CA TRP A 37 0.04 0.51 -4.82
C TRP A 37 -1.41 0.14 -5.12
N VAL A 38 -2.28 0.37 -4.14
CA VAL A 38 -3.73 0.26 -4.31
C VAL A 38 -4.41 1.53 -3.82
N ARG A 39 -5.53 1.91 -4.44
CA ARG A 39 -6.31 3.09 -4.06
C ARG A 39 -7.74 2.71 -3.77
N ASP A 40 -8.23 3.06 -2.59
CA ASP A 40 -9.61 2.84 -2.18
C ASP A 40 -10.57 3.51 -3.18
N THR A 41 -11.70 2.84 -3.48
CA THR A 41 -12.69 3.31 -4.46
C THR A 41 -13.62 4.40 -3.92
N ARG A 42 -13.73 4.54 -2.60
CA ARG A 42 -14.66 5.43 -1.89
C ARG A 42 -13.95 6.58 -1.17
N GLN A 43 -12.72 6.35 -0.73
CA GLN A 43 -11.93 7.29 0.07
C GLN A 43 -10.66 7.68 -0.69
N PRO A 44 -10.10 8.89 -0.47
CA PRO A 44 -8.84 9.29 -1.09
C PRO A 44 -7.63 8.65 -0.39
N LEU A 45 -7.71 7.35 -0.13
CA LEU A 45 -6.74 6.56 0.62
C LEU A 45 -5.97 5.65 -0.34
N SER A 46 -4.65 5.62 -0.20
CA SER A 46 -3.77 4.73 -0.96
C SER A 46 -2.93 3.88 -0.03
N LEU A 47 -2.80 2.60 -0.35
CA LEU A 47 -2.06 1.64 0.46
C LEU A 47 -1.01 0.89 -0.36
N ALA A 48 0.09 0.55 0.28
CA ALA A 48 1.04 -0.45 -0.18
C ALA A 48 1.11 -1.54 0.90
N LEU A 49 0.59 -2.72 0.59
CA LEU A 49 0.43 -3.83 1.55
C LEU A 49 1.44 -4.93 1.23
N LYS A 50 2.54 -4.97 2.01
CA LYS A 50 3.68 -5.84 1.75
C LYS A 50 3.65 -7.06 2.67
N SER A 51 3.60 -8.26 2.10
CA SER A 51 3.86 -9.49 2.87
C SER A 51 5.32 -9.54 3.37
N GLY A 52 5.58 -10.29 4.44
CA GLY A 52 6.81 -10.24 5.23
C GLY A 52 8.10 -10.24 4.40
N ASN A 53 8.32 -11.26 3.58
CA ASN A 53 9.58 -11.45 2.84
C ASN A 53 9.60 -10.81 1.43
N PHE A 54 8.61 -9.98 1.08
CA PHE A 54 8.53 -9.37 -0.27
C PHE A 54 9.31 -8.06 -0.36
N GLY A 55 9.84 -7.73 -1.55
CA GLY A 55 10.60 -6.49 -1.78
C GLY A 55 12.06 -6.57 -1.30
N ASP A 56 12.78 -5.46 -1.44
CA ASP A 56 14.18 -5.33 -1.04
C ASP A 56 14.35 -4.35 0.15
N ILE A 57 15.59 -4.14 0.58
CA ILE A 57 15.94 -3.19 1.64
C ILE A 57 15.55 -1.73 1.31
N GLN A 58 15.33 -1.42 0.03
CA GLN A 58 14.91 -0.10 -0.45
C GLN A 58 13.38 0.00 -0.65
N PHE A 59 12.60 -1.03 -0.32
CA PHE A 59 11.16 -1.07 -0.57
C PHE A 59 10.43 0.17 -0.06
N PHE A 60 10.65 0.56 1.20
CA PHE A 60 9.95 1.70 1.80
C PHE A 60 10.37 3.03 1.15
N ALA A 61 11.62 3.16 0.73
CA ALA A 61 12.10 4.34 0.02
C ALA A 61 11.46 4.43 -1.38
N ARG A 62 11.43 3.31 -2.12
CA ARG A 62 10.77 3.23 -3.43
C ARG A 62 9.28 3.48 -3.33
N ALA A 63 8.59 2.84 -2.37
CA ALA A 63 7.17 3.07 -2.13
C ALA A 63 6.84 4.57 -1.93
N GLN A 64 7.66 5.29 -1.17
CA GLN A 64 7.48 6.73 -0.93
C GLN A 64 7.75 7.60 -2.17
N GLN A 65 8.69 7.20 -3.03
CA GLN A 65 9.09 7.98 -4.21
C GLN A 65 8.26 7.67 -5.45
N GLU A 66 7.92 6.39 -5.68
CA GLU A 66 7.23 5.91 -6.88
C GLU A 66 5.75 6.28 -6.91
N PHE A 67 5.20 6.77 -5.80
CA PHE A 67 3.83 7.28 -5.71
C PHE A 67 3.80 8.76 -5.35
N ARG A 68 4.46 9.55 -6.20
CA ARG A 68 4.21 10.97 -6.37
C ARG A 68 3.22 11.09 -7.54
N HIS A 69 1.95 11.37 -7.25
CA HIS A 69 1.06 11.90 -8.27
C HIS A 69 0.49 13.21 -7.75
N ASP A 70 0.34 14.15 -8.67
CA ASP A 70 -0.17 15.51 -8.52
C ASP A 70 -1.42 15.64 -7.64
#